data_AF-A0A7Z9QNP5-F1
#
_entry.id   AF-A0A7Z9QNP5-F1
#
_cell.length_a   1.000
_cell.length_b   1.000
_cell.length_c   1.000
_cell.angle_alpha   90.00
_cell.angle_beta   90.00
_cell.angle_gamma   90.00
#
_symmetry.space_group_name_H-M   'P 1'
#
loop_
_entity.id
_entity.type
_entity.pdbx_description
1 polymer ?
#
loop_
_entity_poly.entity_id
_entity_poly.type
_entity_poly.pdbx_seq_one_letter_code
_entity_poly.pdbx_strand_id
1 'polypeptide(L)'
;MPFETKETFFDGLRQLSRANIDRFIPFTTMMLKGTEFASQENRNKHKMVTKFRVLPQQFGIYNNHTVIEVEEVCIANNTMPFSDYLECRGISFIMKIYSEIQFDIVQRLLNEFELDRFEFACSIWQKIKAGDRPISMIYKAFLDETKNELFDTKKEAQEYYSMPENYQALLRGYEGDNVMRKYYAFTLIDHNIEAIELAMEVVTELVQPQSRNHIEDIIKNAKRWMLATRNIADVFRVHKTIFETKTLNLDYDVPSWYESSLEEGNLSDFKEKCTYKLTLDKNRILSIIDLNTGLYSKNIYHWVPKAIENSTLRFFWKAGQRIHKTTPSIQKMPSS
;
A
#
# COMPACT_ATOMS: atom_id res chain seq x y z
N MET A 1 -6.79 20.49 -7.30
CA MET A 1 -7.14 21.28 -8.52
C MET A 1 -7.82 22.60 -8.13
N PRO A 2 -7.93 23.63 -9.00
CA PRO A 2 -8.86 24.75 -8.84
C PRO A 2 -10.25 24.26 -8.47
N PHE A 3 -10.95 25.02 -7.63
CA PHE A 3 -12.29 24.72 -7.09
C PHE A 3 -12.36 23.49 -6.17
N GLU A 4 -11.32 22.66 -6.14
CA GLU A 4 -11.24 21.53 -5.23
C GLU A 4 -10.94 22.03 -3.82
N THR A 5 -11.68 21.48 -2.87
CA THR A 5 -11.50 21.60 -1.42
C THR A 5 -11.14 20.22 -0.86
N LYS A 6 -10.76 20.15 0.41
CA LYS A 6 -10.54 18.85 1.07
C LYS A 6 -11.82 18.01 1.04
N GLU A 7 -12.96 18.64 1.31
CA GLU A 7 -14.28 18.02 1.37
C GLU A 7 -14.64 17.42 0.01
N THR A 8 -14.50 18.19 -1.08
CA THR A 8 -14.80 17.67 -2.43
C THR A 8 -13.85 16.56 -2.85
N PHE A 9 -12.57 16.61 -2.44
CA PHE A 9 -11.62 15.52 -2.69
C PHE A 9 -12.05 14.23 -1.96
N PHE A 10 -12.43 14.36 -0.68
CA PHE A 10 -12.89 13.23 0.15
C PHE A 10 -14.20 12.66 -0.37
N ASP A 11 -15.12 13.51 -0.81
CA ASP A 11 -16.37 13.08 -1.43
C ASP A 11 -16.12 12.36 -2.76
N GLY A 12 -15.12 12.79 -3.54
CA GLY A 12 -14.67 12.07 -4.73
C GLY A 12 -14.15 10.67 -4.40
N LEU A 13 -13.28 10.56 -3.39
CA LEU A 13 -12.79 9.25 -2.90
C LEU A 13 -13.93 8.34 -2.41
N ARG A 14 -14.91 8.89 -1.69
CA ARG A 14 -16.10 8.16 -1.25
C ARG A 14 -16.95 7.67 -2.42
N GLN A 15 -17.14 8.49 -3.45
CA GLN A 15 -17.86 8.10 -4.66
C GLN A 15 -17.14 6.97 -5.42
N LEU A 16 -15.82 7.06 -5.58
CA LEU A 16 -15.02 6.00 -6.22
C LEU A 16 -15.10 4.68 -5.45
N SER A 17 -15.02 4.75 -4.11
CA SER A 17 -15.21 3.58 -3.22
C SER A 17 -16.56 2.91 -3.45
N ARG A 18 -17.65 3.68 -3.45
CA ARG A 18 -19.02 3.16 -3.68
C ARG A 18 -19.23 2.62 -5.09
N ALA A 19 -18.46 3.09 -6.07
CA ALA A 19 -18.47 2.56 -7.42
C ALA A 19 -17.67 1.25 -7.57
N ASN A 20 -17.17 0.65 -6.48
CA ASN A 20 -16.34 -0.55 -6.47
C ASN A 20 -15.06 -0.41 -7.34
N ILE A 21 -14.49 0.79 -7.40
CA ILE A 21 -13.19 1.00 -8.05
C ILE A 21 -12.09 0.54 -7.10
N ASP A 22 -11.44 -0.57 -7.43
CA ASP A 22 -10.46 -1.22 -6.57
C ASP A 22 -9.14 -0.45 -6.46
N ARG A 23 -8.77 0.34 -7.48
CA ARG A 23 -7.49 1.05 -7.54
C ARG A 23 -7.67 2.50 -7.96
N PHE A 24 -7.38 3.41 -7.04
CA PHE A 24 -7.28 4.86 -7.30
C PHE A 24 -5.83 5.29 -7.05
N ILE A 25 -5.33 6.20 -7.90
CA ILE A 25 -3.97 6.73 -7.79
C ILE A 25 -4.08 8.25 -7.90
N PRO A 26 -4.16 8.97 -6.77
CA PRO A 26 -4.24 10.41 -6.79
C PRO A 26 -2.85 10.98 -7.08
N PHE A 27 -2.78 11.82 -8.10
CA PHE A 27 -1.57 12.56 -8.45
C PHE A 27 -1.67 13.99 -7.95
N THR A 28 -0.55 14.52 -7.46
CA THR A 28 -0.42 15.96 -7.24
C THR A 28 -0.57 16.67 -8.58
N THR A 29 -1.30 17.76 -8.59
CA THR A 29 -1.51 18.59 -9.79
C THR A 29 -0.16 19.11 -10.33
N MET A 30 0.26 18.61 -11.49
CA MET A 30 1.47 19.04 -12.20
C MET A 30 1.20 20.28 -13.08
N MET A 31 2.11 21.24 -13.06
CA MET A 31 2.03 22.48 -13.85
C MET A 31 2.70 22.31 -15.21
N LEU A 32 2.01 21.61 -16.13
CA LEU A 32 2.53 21.32 -17.46
C LEU A 32 2.53 22.58 -18.34
N LYS A 33 3.73 23.00 -18.79
CA LYS A 33 3.90 24.17 -19.66
C LYS A 33 3.10 24.02 -20.95
N GLY A 34 2.44 25.10 -21.37
CA GLY A 34 1.59 25.12 -22.56
C GLY A 34 0.15 24.69 -22.33
N THR A 35 -0.20 24.22 -21.13
CA THR A 35 -1.61 23.97 -20.76
C THR A 35 -2.29 25.26 -20.31
N GLU A 36 -3.59 25.38 -20.56
CA GLU A 36 -4.43 26.48 -20.03
C GLU A 36 -4.29 26.59 -18.50
N PHE A 37 -4.21 25.43 -17.85
CA PHE A 37 -4.04 25.27 -16.42
C PHE A 37 -2.79 25.96 -15.87
N ALA A 38 -1.68 25.87 -16.61
CA ALA A 38 -0.41 26.48 -16.23
C ALA A 38 -0.26 27.96 -16.65
N SER A 39 -1.28 28.55 -17.27
CA SER A 39 -1.27 29.96 -17.69
C SER A 39 -1.16 30.92 -16.50
N GLN A 40 -0.57 32.10 -16.75
CA GLN A 40 -0.47 33.14 -15.72
C GLN A 40 -1.84 33.62 -15.26
N GLU A 41 -2.82 33.67 -16.17
CA GLU A 41 -4.19 34.03 -15.86
C GLU A 41 -4.81 33.07 -14.84
N ASN A 42 -4.76 31.75 -15.08
CA ASN A 42 -5.31 30.76 -14.16
C ASN A 42 -4.58 30.73 -12.82
N ARG A 43 -3.25 30.89 -12.82
CA ARG A 43 -2.45 31.01 -11.59
C ARG A 43 -2.93 32.18 -10.72
N ASN A 44 -3.11 33.35 -11.32
CA ASN A 44 -3.57 34.55 -10.63
C ASN A 44 -5.01 34.40 -10.13
N LYS A 45 -5.91 33.93 -11.00
CA LYS A 45 -7.34 33.72 -10.71
C LYS A 45 -7.56 32.81 -9.51
N HIS A 46 -6.81 31.71 -9.44
CA HIS A 46 -6.94 30.70 -8.39
C HIS A 46 -5.93 30.86 -7.25
N LYS A 47 -5.10 31.90 -7.27
CA LYS A 47 -4.03 32.13 -6.28
C LYS A 47 -3.18 30.87 -6.06
N MET A 48 -2.78 30.21 -7.14
CA MET A 48 -2.04 28.96 -7.07
C MET A 48 -0.67 29.17 -6.44
N VAL A 49 -0.34 28.32 -5.46
CA VAL A 49 0.99 28.22 -4.87
C VAL A 49 1.65 26.97 -5.41
N THR A 50 2.78 27.15 -6.07
CA THR A 50 3.53 26.07 -6.70
C THR A 50 4.91 25.91 -6.07
N LYS A 51 5.46 24.71 -6.19
CA LYS A 51 6.81 24.33 -5.77
C LYS A 51 7.45 23.45 -6.82
N PHE A 52 8.76 23.31 -6.75
CA PHE A 52 9.53 22.43 -7.61
C PHE A 52 10.01 21.21 -6.84
N ARG A 53 10.06 20.06 -7.50
CA ARG A 53 10.67 18.85 -6.96
C ARG A 53 11.33 18.06 -8.09
N VAL A 54 12.28 17.21 -7.74
CA VAL A 54 12.95 16.34 -8.72
C VAL A 54 11.99 15.29 -9.26
N LEU A 55 12.04 15.03 -10.57
CA LEU A 55 11.30 13.93 -11.17
C LEU A 55 12.00 12.60 -10.83
N PRO A 56 11.27 11.59 -10.32
CA PRO A 56 11.90 10.35 -9.90
C PRO A 56 12.73 9.69 -10.99
N GLN A 57 14.00 9.40 -10.67
CA GLN A 57 14.97 8.76 -11.58
C GLN A 57 15.29 9.56 -12.85
N GLN A 58 14.92 10.85 -12.94
CA GLN A 58 15.22 11.70 -14.10
C GLN A 58 16.42 12.61 -13.80
N PHE A 59 17.58 12.00 -13.57
CA PHE A 59 18.83 12.70 -13.33
C PHE A 59 20.02 11.89 -13.85
N GLY A 60 21.12 12.56 -14.18
CA GLY A 60 22.32 11.90 -14.69
C GLY A 60 23.50 12.85 -14.90
N ILE A 61 24.65 12.30 -15.24
CA ILE A 61 25.84 13.06 -15.65
C ILE A 61 26.02 12.87 -17.16
N TYR A 62 25.97 13.97 -17.91
CA TYR A 62 26.11 14.00 -19.36
C TYR A 62 27.23 14.98 -19.73
N ASN A 63 28.25 14.52 -20.45
CA ASN A 63 29.42 15.33 -20.80
C ASN A 63 30.04 16.05 -19.59
N ASN A 64 30.16 15.36 -18.45
CA ASN A 64 30.63 15.90 -17.17
C ASN A 64 29.75 16.99 -16.54
N HIS A 65 28.51 17.16 -17.03
CA HIS A 65 27.52 18.05 -16.42
C HIS A 65 26.44 17.25 -15.71
N THR A 66 26.17 17.60 -14.46
CA THR A 66 25.02 17.08 -13.73
C THR A 66 23.74 17.68 -14.31
N VAL A 67 22.82 16.81 -14.72
CA VAL A 67 21.50 17.17 -15.25
C VAL A 67 20.45 16.61 -14.30
N ILE A 68 19.63 17.49 -13.73
CA ILE A 68 18.52 17.14 -12.84
C ILE A 68 17.23 17.66 -13.47
N GLU A 69 16.32 16.76 -13.84
CA GLU A 69 14.97 17.13 -14.26
C GLU A 69 14.09 17.38 -13.06
N VAL A 70 13.37 18.49 -13.10
CA VAL A 70 12.45 18.91 -12.03
C VAL A 70 11.10 19.24 -12.62
N GLU A 71 10.06 18.90 -11.89
CA GLU A 71 8.69 19.28 -12.20
C GLU A 71 8.21 20.41 -11.29
N GLU A 72 7.24 21.17 -11.77
CA GLU A 72 6.50 22.15 -10.98
C GLU A 72 5.14 21.55 -10.60
N VAL A 73 4.78 21.63 -9.32
CA VAL A 73 3.52 21.10 -8.78
C VAL A 73 2.75 22.17 -8.03
N CYS A 74 1.42 22.14 -8.12
CA CYS A 74 0.53 23.01 -7.35
C CYS A 74 0.18 22.35 -6.01
N ILE A 75 0.55 23.02 -4.92
CA ILE A 75 0.43 22.50 -3.55
C ILE A 75 -0.62 23.24 -2.72
N ALA A 76 -1.09 24.38 -3.18
CA ALA A 76 -2.20 25.11 -2.58
C ALA A 76 -2.85 26.07 -3.60
N ASN A 77 -4.06 26.49 -3.32
CA ASN A 77 -4.78 27.52 -4.08
C ASN A 77 -5.79 28.24 -3.17
N ASN A 78 -6.65 29.09 -3.74
CA ASN A 78 -7.66 29.84 -3.00
C ASN A 78 -8.79 29.00 -2.37
N THR A 79 -8.93 27.72 -2.72
CA THR A 79 -9.94 26.79 -2.18
C THR A 79 -9.35 25.65 -1.36
N MET A 80 -8.02 25.43 -1.42
CA MET A 80 -7.32 24.38 -0.70
C MET A 80 -5.96 24.89 -0.19
N PRO A 81 -5.81 25.16 1.11
CA PRO A 81 -4.51 25.51 1.70
C PRO A 81 -3.57 24.30 1.71
N PHE A 82 -2.28 24.56 1.89
CA PHE A 82 -1.25 23.51 1.91
C PHE A 82 -1.48 22.45 3.00
N SER A 83 -2.04 22.84 4.15
CA SER A 83 -2.41 21.90 5.22
C SER A 83 -3.43 20.88 4.76
N ASP A 84 -4.45 21.30 4.00
CA ASP A 84 -5.47 20.41 3.46
C ASP A 84 -4.91 19.53 2.34
N TYR A 85 -4.02 20.06 1.50
CA TYR A 85 -3.26 19.24 0.53
C TYR A 85 -2.51 18.10 1.23
N LEU A 86 -1.88 18.36 2.39
CA LEU A 86 -1.19 17.33 3.17
C LEU A 86 -2.17 16.31 3.76
N GLU A 87 -3.37 16.72 4.20
CA GLU A 87 -4.41 15.77 4.64
C GLU A 87 -4.89 14.88 3.48
N CYS A 88 -5.12 15.46 2.30
CA CYS A 88 -5.45 14.73 1.08
C CYS A 88 -4.34 13.73 0.69
N ARG A 89 -3.07 14.15 0.74
CA ARG A 89 -1.91 13.25 0.54
C ARG A 89 -1.87 12.14 1.59
N GLY A 90 -2.19 12.45 2.85
CA GLY A 90 -2.20 11.51 3.96
C GLY A 90 -3.22 10.39 3.80
N ILE A 91 -4.50 10.73 3.58
CA ILE A 91 -5.54 9.71 3.35
C ILE A 91 -5.26 8.91 2.07
N SER A 92 -4.75 9.58 1.02
CA SER A 92 -4.36 8.92 -0.23
C SER A 92 -3.31 7.84 -0.02
N PHE A 93 -2.36 8.06 0.88
CA PHE A 93 -1.33 7.08 1.22
C PHE A 93 -1.93 5.86 1.94
N ILE A 94 -2.83 6.08 2.90
CA ILE A 94 -3.54 4.98 3.58
C ILE A 94 -4.33 4.17 2.57
N MET A 95 -5.15 4.85 1.78
CA MET A 95 -5.94 4.19 0.76
C MET A 95 -5.03 3.41 -0.21
N LYS A 96 -3.92 4.00 -0.68
CA LYS A 96 -2.92 3.33 -1.52
C LYS A 96 -2.38 2.04 -0.89
N ILE A 97 -2.07 2.01 0.41
CA ILE A 97 -1.58 0.80 1.08
C ILE A 97 -2.65 -0.30 1.01
N TYR A 98 -3.87 0.01 1.44
CA TYR A 98 -4.89 -1.02 1.65
C TYR A 98 -5.68 -1.39 0.39
N SER A 99 -5.58 -0.62 -0.69
CA SER A 99 -6.11 -0.99 -2.01
C SER A 99 -5.20 -1.95 -2.79
N GLU A 100 -3.96 -2.15 -2.35
CA GLU A 100 -3.02 -3.01 -3.07
C GLU A 100 -3.29 -4.50 -2.83
N ILE A 101 -2.84 -5.33 -3.77
CA ILE A 101 -3.13 -6.77 -3.81
C ILE A 101 -2.71 -7.51 -2.52
N GLN A 102 -1.73 -6.97 -1.79
CA GLN A 102 -1.32 -7.43 -0.47
C GLN A 102 -2.49 -7.52 0.53
N PHE A 103 -3.50 -6.68 0.39
CA PHE A 103 -4.66 -6.56 1.28
C PHE A 103 -5.97 -7.01 0.61
N ASP A 104 -5.93 -7.72 -0.52
CA ASP A 104 -7.15 -8.11 -1.24
C ASP A 104 -8.12 -9.01 -0.43
N ILE A 105 -7.64 -9.78 0.58
CA ILE A 105 -8.50 -10.50 1.52
C ILE A 105 -9.29 -9.53 2.39
N VAL A 106 -8.67 -8.42 2.81
CA VAL A 106 -9.37 -7.36 3.53
C VAL A 106 -10.43 -6.76 2.62
N GLN A 107 -10.10 -6.44 1.37
CA GLN A 107 -11.07 -5.91 0.39
C GLN A 107 -12.25 -6.87 0.19
N ARG A 108 -11.97 -8.18 0.13
CA ARG A 108 -13.01 -9.20 0.04
C ARG A 108 -13.91 -9.26 1.28
N LEU A 109 -13.33 -9.18 2.48
CA LEU A 109 -14.10 -9.08 3.73
C LEU A 109 -14.95 -7.81 3.80
N LEU A 110 -14.43 -6.66 3.33
CA LEU A 110 -15.21 -5.42 3.28
C LEU A 110 -16.44 -5.58 2.39
N ASN A 111 -16.30 -6.24 1.24
CA ASN A 111 -17.44 -6.52 0.36
C ASN A 111 -18.44 -7.50 1.02
N GLU A 112 -17.93 -8.59 1.59
CA GLU A 112 -18.75 -9.63 2.24
C GLU A 112 -19.58 -9.07 3.41
N PHE A 113 -19.01 -8.14 4.18
CA PHE A 113 -19.68 -7.50 5.30
C PHE A 113 -20.39 -6.18 4.93
N GLU A 114 -20.46 -5.85 3.63
CA GLU A 114 -21.07 -4.63 3.11
C GLU A 114 -20.54 -3.34 3.79
N LEU A 115 -19.25 -3.32 4.10
CA LEU A 115 -18.58 -2.20 4.76
C LEU A 115 -18.11 -1.16 3.74
N ASP A 116 -18.31 0.13 4.04
CA ASP A 116 -17.83 1.21 3.19
C ASP A 116 -16.30 1.30 3.24
N ARG A 117 -15.64 1.10 2.08
CA ARG A 117 -14.16 1.07 1.99
C ARG A 117 -13.53 2.43 2.29
N PHE A 118 -14.27 3.53 2.09
CA PHE A 118 -13.80 4.87 2.43
C PHE A 118 -13.88 5.09 3.94
N GLU A 119 -14.94 4.63 4.61
CA GLU A 119 -15.00 4.64 6.09
C GLU A 119 -13.89 3.78 6.69
N PHE A 120 -13.64 2.59 6.14
CA PHE A 120 -12.48 1.76 6.50
C PHE A 120 -11.15 2.50 6.39
N ALA A 121 -10.90 3.18 5.27
CA ALA A 121 -9.68 3.97 5.10
C ALA A 121 -9.59 5.14 6.09
N CYS A 122 -10.71 5.84 6.36
CA CYS A 122 -10.78 6.91 7.35
C CYS A 122 -10.46 6.41 8.76
N SER A 123 -11.03 5.28 9.18
CA SER A 123 -10.79 4.68 10.50
C SER A 123 -9.32 4.31 10.69
N ILE A 124 -8.70 3.69 9.69
CA ILE A 124 -7.25 3.43 9.70
C ILE A 124 -6.47 4.74 9.77
N TRP A 125 -6.80 5.70 8.92
CA TRP A 125 -6.08 6.97 8.83
C TRP A 125 -6.11 7.73 10.16
N GLN A 126 -7.24 7.76 10.86
CA GLN A 126 -7.37 8.36 12.19
C GLN A 126 -6.47 7.66 13.22
N LYS A 127 -6.49 6.33 13.28
CA LYS A 127 -5.63 5.55 14.21
C LYS A 127 -4.14 5.78 13.93
N ILE A 128 -3.74 5.86 12.67
CA ILE A 128 -2.35 6.13 12.29
C ILE A 128 -1.96 7.58 12.61
N LYS A 129 -2.84 8.54 12.35
CA LYS A 129 -2.62 9.96 12.63
C LYS A 129 -2.51 10.25 14.14
N ALA A 130 -3.17 9.46 14.99
CA ALA A 130 -3.05 9.57 16.45
C ALA A 130 -1.62 9.33 16.97
N GLY A 131 -0.82 8.53 16.26
CA GLY A 131 0.60 8.34 16.56
C GLY A 131 0.94 7.15 17.48
N ASP A 132 -0.06 6.40 17.92
CA ASP A 132 0.10 5.36 18.96
C ASP A 132 0.60 4.00 18.42
N ARG A 133 1.05 3.94 17.17
CA ARG A 133 1.44 2.68 16.49
C ARG A 133 2.77 2.79 15.76
N PRO A 134 3.55 1.70 15.62
CA PRO A 134 4.78 1.71 14.83
C PRO A 134 4.58 2.23 13.40
N ILE A 135 3.49 1.81 12.74
CA ILE A 135 3.15 2.27 11.37
C ILE A 135 2.91 3.78 11.27
N SER A 136 2.60 4.47 12.38
CA SER A 136 2.50 5.93 12.43
C SER A 136 3.83 6.63 12.12
N MET A 137 4.97 5.98 12.39
CA MET A 137 6.29 6.51 12.03
C MET A 137 6.48 6.60 10.51
N ILE A 138 6.04 5.57 9.77
CA ILE A 138 6.05 5.57 8.30
C ILE A 138 5.16 6.66 7.74
N TYR A 139 3.95 6.81 8.29
CA TYR A 139 3.02 7.86 7.87
C TYR A 139 3.61 9.26 8.09
N LYS A 140 4.24 9.50 9.24
CA LYS A 140 4.91 10.76 9.53
C LYS A 140 6.07 11.03 8.57
N ALA A 141 6.93 10.02 8.36
CA ALA A 141 8.06 10.14 7.44
C ALA A 141 7.61 10.41 6.00
N PHE A 142 6.52 9.77 5.55
CA PHE A 142 5.88 10.06 4.26
C PHE A 142 5.44 11.52 4.13
N LEU A 143 4.77 12.07 5.15
CA LEU A 143 4.34 13.47 5.15
C LEU A 143 5.52 14.44 5.23
N ASP A 144 6.56 14.09 5.98
CA ASP A 144 7.74 14.95 6.12
C ASP A 144 8.53 14.99 4.82
N GLU A 145 8.77 13.85 4.16
CA GLU A 145 9.40 13.83 2.82
C GLU A 145 8.55 14.52 1.76
N THR A 146 7.22 14.40 1.83
CA THR A 146 6.28 15.15 0.98
C THR A 146 6.43 16.67 1.09
N LYS A 147 6.87 17.19 2.24
CA LYS A 147 7.14 18.62 2.44
C LYS A 147 8.58 18.96 2.03
N ASN A 148 9.53 18.13 2.45
CA ASN A 148 10.95 18.39 2.31
C ASN A 148 11.44 18.24 0.86
N GLU A 149 10.69 17.54 -0.01
CA GLU A 149 10.98 17.47 -1.45
C GLU A 149 10.67 18.76 -2.22
N LEU A 150 10.06 19.77 -1.58
CA LEU A 150 9.49 20.95 -2.24
C LEU A 150 10.42 22.18 -2.12
N PHE A 151 10.87 22.67 -3.26
CA PHE A 151 11.72 23.86 -3.40
C PHE A 151 10.94 25.05 -3.95
N ASP A 152 11.38 26.28 -3.65
CA ASP A 152 10.71 27.50 -4.11
C ASP A 152 10.97 27.77 -5.60
N THR A 153 12.13 27.36 -6.10
CA THR A 153 12.49 27.56 -7.51
C THR A 153 13.09 26.31 -8.15
N LYS A 154 12.92 26.20 -9.48
CA LYS A 154 13.61 25.17 -10.28
C LYS A 154 15.12 25.19 -10.03
N LYS A 155 15.71 26.38 -9.99
CA LYS A 155 17.15 26.56 -9.82
C LYS A 155 17.61 26.04 -8.46
N GLU A 156 16.90 26.36 -7.39
CA GLU A 156 17.21 25.89 -6.04
C GLU A 156 17.21 24.36 -5.94
N ALA A 157 16.18 23.69 -6.49
CA ALA A 157 16.13 22.22 -6.54
C ALA A 157 17.33 21.64 -7.31
N GLN A 158 17.67 22.24 -8.45
CA GLN A 158 18.80 21.79 -9.27
C GLN A 158 20.14 22.02 -8.58
N GLU A 159 20.34 23.16 -7.93
CA GLU A 159 21.56 23.49 -7.18
C GLU A 159 21.73 22.57 -5.97
N TYR A 160 20.66 22.34 -5.20
CA TYR A 160 20.66 21.41 -4.08
C TYR A 160 21.12 20.02 -4.53
N TYR A 161 20.50 19.45 -5.57
CA TYR A 161 20.83 18.11 -6.05
C TYR A 161 22.12 18.02 -6.88
N SER A 162 22.70 19.15 -7.27
CA SER A 162 24.03 19.19 -7.91
C SER A 162 25.17 19.08 -6.90
N MET A 163 24.91 19.31 -5.60
CA MET A 163 25.89 19.07 -4.56
C MET A 163 26.24 17.58 -4.49
N PRO A 164 27.54 17.19 -4.39
CA PRO A 164 27.94 15.79 -4.42
C PRO A 164 27.20 14.90 -3.43
N GLU A 165 26.97 15.36 -2.20
CA GLU A 165 26.29 14.60 -1.14
C GLU A 165 24.82 14.33 -1.50
N ASN A 166 24.09 15.33 -1.98
CA ASN A 166 22.69 15.23 -2.36
C ASN A 166 22.52 14.42 -3.66
N TYR A 167 23.45 14.56 -4.61
CA TYR A 167 23.47 13.71 -5.80
C TYR A 167 23.68 12.23 -5.44
N GLN A 168 24.54 11.94 -4.46
CA GLN A 168 24.68 10.58 -3.92
C GLN A 168 23.41 10.11 -3.21
N ALA A 169 22.66 11.00 -2.55
CA ALA A 169 21.36 10.65 -1.97
C ALA A 169 20.33 10.26 -3.04
N LEU A 170 20.31 10.94 -4.20
CA LEU A 170 19.51 10.56 -5.36
C LEU A 170 19.91 9.19 -5.91
N LEU A 171 21.21 8.96 -6.14
CA LEU A 171 21.72 7.68 -6.66
C LEU A 171 21.38 6.50 -5.75
N ARG A 172 21.39 6.74 -4.43
CA ARG A 172 21.04 5.73 -3.42
C ARG A 172 19.52 5.61 -3.22
N GLY A 173 18.71 6.52 -3.75
CA GLY A 173 17.26 6.54 -3.55
C GLY A 173 16.85 6.93 -2.12
N TYR A 174 17.73 7.64 -1.40
CA TYR A 174 17.35 8.26 -0.13
C TYR A 174 16.45 9.47 -0.35
N GLU A 175 16.66 10.19 -1.45
CA GLU A 175 15.85 11.31 -1.89
C GLU A 175 15.46 11.17 -3.36
N GLY A 176 14.48 11.96 -3.79
CA GLY A 176 14.06 12.05 -5.19
C GLY A 176 13.48 10.76 -5.77
N ASP A 177 13.04 9.84 -4.90
CA ASP A 177 12.24 8.70 -5.30
C ASP A 177 10.75 9.09 -5.34
N ASN A 178 9.92 8.26 -5.94
CA ASN A 178 8.47 8.41 -5.79
C ASN A 178 8.10 8.13 -4.33
N VAL A 179 7.79 9.18 -3.58
CA VAL A 179 7.50 9.14 -2.13
C VAL A 179 6.39 8.14 -1.80
N MET A 180 5.33 8.10 -2.61
CA MET A 180 4.22 7.15 -2.43
C MET A 180 4.69 5.69 -2.54
N ARG A 181 5.46 5.38 -3.58
CA ARG A 181 6.05 4.04 -3.83
C ARG A 181 7.01 3.64 -2.72
N LYS A 182 7.92 4.56 -2.35
CA LYS A 182 8.94 4.36 -1.33
C LYS A 182 8.31 3.97 0.00
N TYR A 183 7.38 4.75 0.52
CA TYR A 183 6.77 4.48 1.83
C TYR A 183 5.75 3.33 1.82
N TYR A 184 5.14 3.03 0.66
CA TYR A 184 4.38 1.79 0.51
C TYR A 184 5.29 0.57 0.69
N ALA A 185 6.45 0.56 0.01
CA ALA A 185 7.43 -0.50 0.16
C ALA A 185 7.94 -0.59 1.60
N PHE A 186 8.21 0.53 2.27
CA PHE A 186 8.70 0.53 3.66
C PHE A 186 7.65 -0.03 4.61
N THR A 187 6.36 0.21 4.36
CA THR A 187 5.27 -0.44 5.09
C THR A 187 5.38 -1.97 4.97
N LEU A 188 5.65 -2.50 3.77
CA LEU A 188 5.80 -3.94 3.55
C LEU A 188 7.10 -4.53 4.12
N ILE A 189 8.17 -3.73 4.20
CA ILE A 189 9.47 -4.17 4.72
C ILE A 189 9.46 -4.20 6.25
N ASP A 190 8.93 -3.16 6.89
CA ASP A 190 9.11 -2.93 8.33
C ASP A 190 7.84 -3.13 9.16
N HIS A 191 6.66 -2.96 8.56
CA HIS A 191 5.39 -2.90 9.30
C HIS A 191 4.26 -3.71 8.66
N ASN A 192 4.59 -4.75 7.91
CA ASN A 192 3.61 -5.52 7.15
C ASN A 192 2.65 -6.30 8.07
N ILE A 193 3.18 -6.88 9.15
CA ILE A 193 2.36 -7.60 10.14
C ILE A 193 1.40 -6.61 10.80
N GLU A 194 1.92 -5.47 11.26
CA GLU A 194 1.17 -4.41 11.93
C GLU A 194 0.09 -3.83 11.01
N ALA A 195 0.38 -3.67 9.72
CA ALA A 195 -0.60 -3.22 8.73
C ALA A 195 -1.74 -4.25 8.55
N ILE A 196 -1.41 -5.55 8.47
CA ILE A 196 -2.42 -6.63 8.38
C ILE A 196 -3.27 -6.66 9.65
N GLU A 197 -2.65 -6.55 10.82
CA GLU A 197 -3.34 -6.55 12.11
C GLU A 197 -4.27 -5.35 12.27
N LEU A 198 -3.79 -4.15 11.92
CA LEU A 198 -4.59 -2.92 11.96
C LEU A 198 -5.79 -3.00 11.00
N ALA A 199 -5.61 -3.53 9.79
CA ALA A 199 -6.72 -3.74 8.87
C ALA A 199 -7.80 -4.66 9.48
N MET A 200 -7.38 -5.79 10.04
CA MET A 200 -8.31 -6.77 10.63
C MET A 200 -9.01 -6.22 11.89
N GLU A 201 -8.29 -5.42 12.69
CA GLU A 201 -8.87 -4.69 13.81
C GLU A 201 -9.98 -3.75 13.32
N VAL A 202 -9.69 -2.89 12.33
CA VAL A 202 -10.67 -1.93 11.80
C VAL A 202 -11.87 -2.63 11.16
N VAL A 203 -11.67 -3.72 10.41
CA VAL A 203 -12.79 -4.54 9.90
C VAL A 203 -13.67 -5.00 11.07
N THR A 204 -13.08 -5.52 12.15
CA THR A 204 -13.82 -5.99 13.34
C THR A 204 -14.60 -4.87 14.03
N GLU A 205 -14.02 -3.68 14.09
CA GLU A 205 -14.64 -2.50 14.71
C GLU A 205 -15.84 -1.97 13.92
N LEU A 206 -15.73 -1.97 12.59
CA LEU A 206 -16.78 -1.46 11.70
C LEU A 206 -18.00 -2.38 11.58
N VAL A 207 -17.85 -3.67 11.87
CA VAL A 207 -18.99 -4.58 11.88
C VAL A 207 -19.89 -4.30 13.09
N GLN A 208 -21.19 -4.34 12.83
CA GLN A 208 -22.25 -4.12 13.82
C GLN A 208 -22.07 -4.99 15.08
N PRO A 209 -22.27 -4.45 16.30
CA PRO A 209 -22.02 -5.17 17.54
C PRO A 209 -22.76 -6.52 17.65
N GLN A 210 -24.02 -6.58 17.19
CA GLN A 210 -24.81 -7.82 17.21
C GLN A 210 -24.23 -8.95 16.35
N SER A 211 -23.46 -8.64 15.30
CA SER A 211 -22.86 -9.62 14.40
C SER A 211 -21.43 -10.01 14.82
N ARG A 212 -20.79 -9.22 15.69
CA ARG A 212 -19.36 -9.34 16.01
C ARG A 212 -18.99 -10.73 16.54
N ASN A 213 -19.75 -11.28 17.47
CA ASN A 213 -19.48 -12.63 18.02
C ASN A 213 -19.51 -13.74 16.96
N HIS A 214 -20.29 -13.58 15.89
CA HIS A 214 -20.39 -14.58 14.83
C HIS A 214 -19.25 -14.49 13.82
N ILE A 215 -18.72 -13.28 13.60
CA ILE A 215 -17.73 -13.02 12.56
C ILE A 215 -16.29 -12.89 13.09
N GLU A 216 -16.09 -12.80 14.41
CA GLU A 216 -14.75 -12.74 15.02
C GLU A 216 -13.89 -13.95 14.62
N ASP A 217 -14.46 -15.16 14.63
CA ASP A 217 -13.77 -16.37 14.21
C ASP A 217 -13.42 -16.38 12.71
N ILE A 218 -14.27 -15.75 11.88
CA ILE A 218 -14.08 -15.58 10.44
C ILE A 218 -12.88 -14.66 10.20
N ILE A 219 -12.91 -13.44 10.76
CA ILE A 219 -11.82 -12.46 10.66
C ILE A 219 -10.52 -13.05 11.21
N LYS A 220 -10.58 -13.78 12.33
CA LYS A 220 -9.42 -14.44 12.93
C LYS A 220 -8.78 -15.45 11.98
N ASN A 221 -9.56 -16.29 11.29
CA ASN A 221 -9.01 -17.25 10.34
C ASN A 221 -8.46 -16.56 9.08
N ALA A 222 -9.14 -15.54 8.56
CA ALA A 222 -8.64 -14.71 7.45
C ALA A 222 -7.31 -14.03 7.80
N LYS A 223 -7.21 -13.44 9.01
CA LYS A 223 -5.97 -12.85 9.55
C LYS A 223 -4.85 -13.89 9.65
N ARG A 224 -5.12 -15.07 10.21
CA ARG A 224 -4.12 -16.16 10.33
C ARG A 224 -3.58 -16.57 8.97
N TRP A 225 -4.46 -16.69 7.97
CA TRP A 225 -4.05 -16.99 6.61
C TRP A 225 -3.19 -15.87 6.00
N MET A 226 -3.62 -14.61 6.12
CA MET A 226 -2.83 -13.46 5.64
C MET A 226 -1.45 -13.38 6.29
N LEU A 227 -1.36 -13.49 7.62
CA LEU A 227 -0.08 -13.46 8.33
C LEU A 227 0.84 -14.61 7.91
N ALA A 228 0.28 -15.79 7.66
CA ALA A 228 1.07 -16.95 7.28
C ALA A 228 1.57 -16.89 5.82
N THR A 229 0.77 -16.33 4.91
CA THR A 229 1.05 -16.33 3.46
C THR A 229 1.62 -15.03 2.92
N ARG A 230 1.30 -13.91 3.56
CA ARG A 230 1.61 -12.55 3.08
C ARG A 230 2.59 -11.81 3.98
N ASN A 231 3.13 -12.43 5.03
CA ASN A 231 4.28 -11.87 5.72
C ASN A 231 5.54 -11.97 4.82
N ILE A 232 5.71 -10.98 3.94
CA ILE A 232 6.77 -10.93 2.93
C ILE A 232 8.02 -10.19 3.40
N ALA A 233 7.99 -9.58 4.59
CA ALA A 233 9.11 -8.83 5.16
C ALA A 233 10.38 -9.71 5.28
N ASP A 234 10.21 -10.97 5.68
CA ASP A 234 11.30 -11.95 5.81
C ASP A 234 11.83 -12.44 4.46
N VAL A 235 11.00 -12.37 3.40
CA VAL A 235 11.39 -12.78 2.05
C VAL A 235 12.47 -11.84 1.52
N PHE A 236 12.32 -10.54 1.75
CA PHE A 236 13.30 -9.53 1.33
C PHE A 236 14.61 -9.56 2.13
N ARG A 237 14.57 -10.05 3.37
CA ARG A 237 15.74 -10.21 4.25
C ARG A 237 16.49 -11.54 4.05
N VAL A 238 15.95 -12.45 3.22
CA VAL A 238 16.55 -13.75 2.84
C VAL A 238 16.98 -14.60 4.04
N HIS A 239 16.11 -14.70 5.05
CA HIS A 239 16.34 -15.63 6.15
C HIS A 239 16.19 -17.07 5.66
N LYS A 240 17.20 -17.95 5.85
CA LYS A 240 17.18 -19.34 5.35
C LYS A 240 15.92 -20.12 5.73
N THR A 241 15.36 -19.84 6.91
CA THR A 241 14.16 -20.47 7.46
C THR A 241 12.87 -20.08 6.72
N ILE A 242 12.89 -19.05 5.86
CA ILE A 242 11.68 -18.60 5.15
C ILE A 242 11.18 -19.62 4.12
N PHE A 243 12.10 -20.40 3.55
CA PHE A 243 11.82 -21.45 2.56
C PHE A 243 11.45 -22.79 3.20
N GLU A 244 11.51 -22.89 4.53
CA GLU A 244 11.04 -24.07 5.23
C GLU A 244 9.53 -24.21 5.05
N THR A 245 9.11 -25.46 4.81
CA THR A 245 7.70 -25.78 4.77
C THR A 245 7.09 -25.57 6.15
N LYS A 246 5.97 -24.84 6.22
CA LYS A 246 5.17 -24.69 7.44
C LYS A 246 3.78 -25.25 7.23
N THR A 247 3.18 -25.73 8.31
CA THR A 247 1.78 -26.19 8.30
C THR A 247 0.91 -25.16 9.00
N LEU A 248 -0.26 -24.87 8.44
CA LEU A 248 -1.26 -24.00 9.02
C LEU A 248 -2.59 -24.73 9.14
N ASN A 249 -3.15 -24.78 10.34
CA ASN A 249 -4.49 -25.30 10.60
C ASN A 249 -5.48 -24.13 10.64
N LEU A 250 -6.58 -24.21 9.92
CA LEU A 250 -7.66 -23.22 9.94
C LEU A 250 -8.98 -23.91 10.25
N ASP A 251 -9.89 -23.15 10.87
CA ASP A 251 -11.26 -23.61 11.14
C ASP A 251 -12.22 -23.28 9.98
N TYR A 252 -11.76 -22.47 9.02
CA TYR A 252 -12.43 -22.12 7.78
C TYR A 252 -11.47 -22.31 6.61
N ASP A 253 -11.98 -22.78 5.47
CA ASP A 253 -11.21 -22.95 4.23
C ASP A 253 -11.02 -21.61 3.51
N VAL A 254 -10.24 -20.72 4.14
CA VAL A 254 -9.91 -19.38 3.62
C VAL A 254 -9.33 -19.42 2.21
N PRO A 255 -8.45 -20.37 1.83
CA PRO A 255 -7.93 -20.41 0.47
C PRO A 255 -9.00 -20.74 -0.58
N SER A 256 -9.86 -21.74 -0.34
CA SER A 256 -10.95 -22.06 -1.26
C SER A 256 -11.98 -20.94 -1.33
N TRP A 257 -12.30 -20.30 -0.19
CA TRP A 257 -13.10 -19.07 -0.21
C TRP A 257 -12.43 -18.02 -1.09
N TYR A 258 -11.16 -17.68 -0.84
CA TYR A 258 -10.46 -16.63 -1.60
C TYR A 258 -10.41 -16.87 -3.12
N GLU A 259 -10.36 -18.14 -3.55
CA GLU A 259 -10.41 -18.53 -4.97
C GLU A 259 -11.84 -18.58 -5.56
N SER A 260 -12.87 -18.68 -4.72
CA SER A 260 -14.27 -18.68 -5.14
C SER A 260 -14.69 -17.31 -5.66
N SER A 261 -15.72 -17.26 -6.51
CA SER A 261 -16.38 -16.00 -6.84
C SER A 261 -17.13 -15.41 -5.63
N LEU A 262 -17.46 -14.12 -5.68
CA LEU A 262 -18.30 -13.47 -4.66
C LEU A 262 -19.72 -14.06 -4.61
N GLU A 263 -20.18 -14.69 -5.68
CA GLU A 263 -21.50 -15.34 -5.77
C GLU A 263 -21.49 -16.76 -5.17
N GLU A 264 -20.31 -17.38 -5.02
CA GLU A 264 -20.16 -18.75 -4.50
C GLU A 264 -20.26 -18.85 -2.97
N GLY A 265 -20.33 -17.73 -2.26
CA GLY A 265 -20.61 -17.69 -0.82
C GLY A 265 -19.62 -16.87 0.01
N ASN A 266 -20.03 -16.63 1.24
CA ASN A 266 -19.29 -15.89 2.27
C ASN A 266 -18.30 -16.82 2.97
N LEU A 267 -17.29 -16.29 3.66
CA LEU A 267 -16.31 -17.13 4.37
C LEU A 267 -16.97 -18.00 5.45
N SER A 268 -18.13 -17.57 5.97
CA SER A 268 -18.98 -18.39 6.85
C SER A 268 -19.38 -19.74 6.25
N ASP A 269 -19.56 -19.81 4.93
CA ASP A 269 -20.00 -21.00 4.19
C ASP A 269 -18.87 -22.03 4.03
N PHE A 270 -17.62 -21.58 4.22
CA PHE A 270 -16.42 -22.40 4.15
C PHE A 270 -15.97 -22.90 5.53
N LYS A 271 -16.90 -23.09 6.47
CA LYS A 271 -16.61 -23.59 7.82
C LYS A 271 -16.21 -25.06 7.81
N GLU A 272 -14.95 -25.32 7.51
CA GLU A 272 -14.36 -26.64 7.49
C GLU A 272 -12.95 -26.59 8.11
N LYS A 273 -12.67 -27.49 9.06
CA LYS A 273 -11.31 -27.66 9.57
C LYS A 273 -10.41 -28.20 8.46
N CYS A 274 -9.39 -27.42 8.12
CA CYS A 274 -8.46 -27.72 7.04
C CYS A 274 -7.02 -27.46 7.46
N THR A 275 -6.10 -28.24 6.87
CA THR A 275 -4.66 -28.12 7.09
C THR A 275 -3.97 -27.84 5.77
N TYR A 276 -3.17 -26.77 5.75
CA TYR A 276 -2.44 -26.30 4.58
C TYR A 276 -0.93 -26.41 4.78
N LYS A 277 -0.25 -26.95 3.77
CA LYS A 277 1.21 -26.89 3.60
C LYS A 277 1.56 -25.58 2.91
N LEU A 278 2.38 -24.75 3.54
CA LEU A 278 2.82 -23.47 3.00
C LEU A 278 4.23 -23.58 2.43
N THR A 279 4.42 -23.18 1.18
CA THR A 279 5.70 -23.22 0.46
C THR A 279 5.97 -21.93 -0.31
N LEU A 280 7.25 -21.65 -0.60
CA LEU A 280 7.69 -20.54 -1.44
C LEU A 280 8.46 -21.07 -2.65
N ASP A 281 8.33 -20.40 -3.78
CA ASP A 281 9.17 -20.66 -4.94
C ASP A 281 10.56 -20.03 -4.72
N LYS A 282 11.44 -20.83 -4.12
CA LYS A 282 12.80 -20.39 -3.76
C LYS A 282 13.59 -19.88 -4.97
N ASN A 283 13.53 -20.59 -6.10
CA ASN A 283 14.34 -20.26 -7.27
C ASN A 283 13.88 -18.93 -7.86
N ARG A 284 12.56 -18.74 -7.97
CA ARG A 284 12.00 -17.48 -8.46
C ARG A 284 12.35 -16.31 -7.55
N ILE A 285 12.14 -16.44 -6.24
CA ILE A 285 12.43 -15.37 -5.28
C ILE A 285 13.90 -14.98 -5.33
N LEU A 286 14.82 -15.95 -5.29
CA LEU A 286 16.25 -15.67 -5.35
C LEU A 286 16.62 -14.99 -6.68
N SER A 287 16.05 -15.42 -7.81
CA SER A 287 16.31 -14.75 -9.11
C SER A 287 15.88 -13.28 -9.13
N ILE A 288 14.74 -12.94 -8.51
CA ILE A 288 14.26 -11.56 -8.42
C ILE A 288 15.20 -10.74 -7.52
N ILE A 289 15.62 -11.31 -6.39
CA ILE A 289 16.52 -10.64 -5.44
C ILE A 289 17.89 -10.42 -6.08
N ASP A 290 18.46 -11.42 -6.73
CA ASP A 290 19.77 -11.34 -7.38
C ASP A 290 19.77 -10.28 -8.49
N LEU A 291 18.72 -10.27 -9.33
CA LEU A 291 18.56 -9.25 -10.37
C LEU A 291 18.51 -7.84 -9.78
N ASN A 292 17.66 -7.61 -8.77
CA ASN A 292 17.43 -6.28 -8.21
C ASN A 292 18.61 -5.79 -7.36
N THR A 293 19.27 -6.69 -6.62
CA THR A 293 20.46 -6.33 -5.84
C THR A 293 21.68 -6.03 -6.72
N GLY A 294 21.78 -6.68 -7.89
CA GLY A 294 22.79 -6.37 -8.91
C GLY A 294 22.56 -5.02 -9.59
N LEU A 295 21.30 -4.63 -9.82
CA LEU A 295 20.95 -3.37 -10.49
C LEU A 295 21.00 -2.14 -9.57
N TYR A 296 20.53 -2.26 -8.32
CA TYR A 296 20.32 -1.10 -7.45
C TYR A 296 21.31 -1.05 -6.28
N SER A 297 21.27 -2.04 -5.38
CA SER A 297 22.26 -2.28 -4.33
C SER A 297 21.82 -3.47 -3.45
N LYS A 298 22.66 -3.88 -2.49
CA LYS A 298 22.26 -4.86 -1.45
C LYS A 298 21.30 -4.30 -0.39
N ASN A 299 21.08 -2.98 -0.34
CA ASN A 299 20.16 -2.38 0.62
C ASN A 299 18.71 -2.60 0.19
N ILE A 300 17.92 -3.31 1.00
CA ILE A 300 16.51 -3.63 0.73
C ILE A 300 15.66 -2.38 0.48
N TYR A 301 15.96 -1.26 1.13
CA TYR A 301 15.23 0.00 0.94
C TYR A 301 15.47 0.62 -0.45
N HIS A 302 16.53 0.25 -1.14
CA HIS A 302 16.82 0.76 -2.48
C HIS A 302 16.12 -0.08 -3.56
N TRP A 303 16.15 -1.41 -3.42
CA TRP A 303 15.73 -2.31 -4.49
C TRP A 303 14.30 -2.87 -4.32
N VAL A 304 13.82 -3.10 -3.10
CA VAL A 304 12.46 -3.63 -2.85
C VAL A 304 11.38 -2.73 -3.45
N PRO A 305 11.41 -1.39 -3.29
CA PRO A 305 10.36 -0.54 -3.88
C PRO A 305 10.25 -0.66 -5.41
N LYS A 306 11.34 -1.06 -6.08
CA LYS A 306 11.41 -1.22 -7.54
C LYS A 306 10.98 -2.64 -7.92
N ALA A 307 11.41 -3.64 -7.15
CA ALA A 307 11.00 -5.02 -7.34
C ALA A 307 9.48 -5.21 -7.21
N ILE A 308 8.83 -4.58 -6.23
CA ILE A 308 7.37 -4.69 -6.03
C ILE A 308 6.55 -3.98 -7.12
N GLU A 309 7.15 -3.04 -7.85
CA GLU A 309 6.51 -2.34 -8.95
C GLU A 309 6.67 -3.11 -10.26
N ASN A 310 7.85 -3.70 -10.48
CA ASN A 310 8.19 -4.46 -11.68
C ASN A 310 7.76 -5.94 -11.61
N SER A 311 7.35 -6.43 -10.44
CA SER A 311 6.90 -7.81 -10.22
C SER A 311 5.62 -7.82 -9.40
N THR A 312 4.76 -8.81 -9.62
CA THR A 312 3.58 -8.98 -8.75
C THR A 312 4.00 -9.45 -7.36
N LEU A 313 3.39 -8.86 -6.33
CA LEU A 313 3.59 -9.27 -4.94
C LEU A 313 3.26 -10.75 -4.68
N ARG A 314 2.40 -11.35 -5.52
CA ARG A 314 2.05 -12.77 -5.46
C ARG A 314 3.27 -13.69 -5.52
N PHE A 315 4.37 -13.27 -6.16
CA PHE A 315 5.59 -14.08 -6.22
C PHE A 315 6.31 -14.21 -4.88
N PHE A 316 6.05 -13.30 -3.93
CA PHE A 316 6.61 -13.34 -2.59
C PHE A 316 5.67 -14.00 -1.58
N TRP A 317 4.45 -14.38 -1.98
CA TRP A 317 3.49 -15.03 -1.11
C TRP A 317 3.73 -16.53 -0.99
N LYS A 318 3.48 -17.09 0.19
CA LYS A 318 3.48 -18.55 0.35
C LYS A 318 2.26 -19.14 -0.32
N ALA A 319 2.47 -20.11 -1.21
CA ALA A 319 1.39 -20.93 -1.75
C ALA A 319 0.95 -21.95 -0.70
N GLY A 320 -0.36 -22.17 -0.57
CA GLY A 320 -0.89 -23.22 0.29
C GLY A 320 -1.41 -24.40 -0.49
N GLN A 321 -0.95 -25.60 -0.13
CA GLN A 321 -1.48 -26.86 -0.63
C GLN A 321 -2.25 -27.57 0.49
N ARG A 322 -3.51 -27.89 0.26
CA ARG A 322 -4.34 -28.59 1.25
C ARG A 322 -3.84 -30.03 1.43
N ILE A 323 -3.66 -30.48 2.69
CA ILE A 323 -3.13 -31.83 3.02
C ILE A 323 -4.21 -32.74 3.63
N HIS A 324 -5.25 -32.19 4.26
CA HIS A 324 -6.35 -32.97 4.85
C HIS A 324 -7.74 -32.39 4.51
N LYS A 325 -8.66 -33.30 4.16
CA LYS A 325 -10.10 -33.09 4.06
C LYS A 325 -10.72 -33.95 5.15
N THR A 326 -11.32 -33.34 6.16
CA THR A 326 -11.97 -34.12 7.22
C THR A 326 -13.32 -34.56 6.67
N THR A 327 -13.42 -35.81 6.19
CA THR A 327 -14.73 -36.37 5.81
C THR A 327 -15.64 -36.31 7.05
N PRO A 328 -16.87 -35.76 6.97
CA PRO A 328 -17.80 -35.84 8.08
C PRO A 328 -18.03 -37.32 8.40
N SER A 329 -17.82 -37.70 9.66
CA SER A 329 -18.22 -39.03 10.12
C SER A 329 -19.74 -39.10 10.01
N ILE A 330 -20.24 -39.82 9.01
CA ILE A 330 -21.63 -40.25 9.00
C ILE A 330 -21.75 -41.21 10.18
N GLN A 331 -22.28 -40.72 11.30
CA GLN A 331 -22.85 -41.58 12.31
C GLN A 331 -23.98 -42.37 11.63
N LYS A 332 -23.67 -43.61 11.24
CA LYS A 332 -24.71 -44.59 10.97
C LYS A 332 -25.48 -44.78 12.26
N MET A 333 -26.71 -44.27 12.31
CA MET A 333 -27.68 -44.71 13.31
C MET A 333 -27.80 -46.23 13.21
N PRO A 334 -27.82 -46.95 14.34
CA PRO A 334 -28.07 -48.38 14.32
C PRO A 334 -29.50 -48.61 13.83
N SER A 335 -29.62 -49.39 12.76
CA SER A 335 -30.89 -49.92 12.30
C SER A 335 -31.50 -50.80 13.40
N SER A 336 -32.74 -50.44 13.75
CA SER A 336 -33.66 -51.11 14.68
C SER A 336 -33.83 -52.59 14.44
#